data_AF-A0A371G2U1-F1
#
_entry.id   AF-A0A371G2U1-F1
#
_cell.length_a   1.000
_cell.length_b   1.000
_cell.length_c   1.000
_cell.angle_alpha   90.00
_cell.angle_beta   90.00
_cell.angle_gamma   90.00
#
_symmetry.space_group_name_H-M   'P 1'
#
loop_
_entity.id
_entity.type
_entity.pdbx_description
1 polymer ?
#
loop_
_entity_poly.entity_id
_entity_poly.type
_entity_poly.pdbx_seq_one_letter_code
_entity_poly.pdbx_strand_id
1 'polypeptide(L)'
;MEAIFVTKAASHLKIQLSPNPKHLFPPHHQSFLPFRHNRTHSLAVAAALQNQQQQASKDTQDESYGEVKGIIGSRALDGAAAMEYLIEWKDGHEPSWVPADFIAKDVVAEYETPWWTAAKKADESALKNILDSGDGRDVDAVDADGRTALLFVAGLGSEPCVKLLAEAGANLDHRDKSGGLAALHMAAGYVRPGVAKLLLDLGADPEVADERGRTALDLAREILKATPKGNPMQFGRRIGLEGVVRVLEGAVFEYAVVQEILERRGKGDNLEYLVRWKDGGANEWVKAKFVAEDLVRDYEAGLEYAVAEAVLASRVGDEGTPEFLVKWADLDEPTWEPQENVDPDLVKAFEETSNQAQLSSHGPSVVASNQDSL
;
A
#
# COMPACT_ATOMS: atom_id res chain seq x y z
N MET A 1 40.94 18.93 -6.48
CA MET A 1 39.55 18.73 -6.93
C MET A 1 39.39 17.22 -6.98
N GLU A 2 38.64 16.58 -6.10
CA GLU A 2 37.26 16.89 -5.74
C GLU A 2 37.02 16.76 -4.22
N ALA A 3 36.22 17.68 -3.70
CA ALA A 3 35.67 17.64 -2.36
C ALA A 3 34.44 16.73 -2.38
N ILE A 4 34.46 15.67 -1.58
CA ILE A 4 33.28 14.85 -1.32
C ILE A 4 32.53 15.53 -0.18
N PHE A 5 31.50 16.30 -0.52
CA PHE A 5 30.50 16.74 0.43
C PHE A 5 29.73 15.50 0.92
N VAL A 6 29.91 15.11 2.17
CA VAL A 6 29.03 14.13 2.82
C VAL A 6 27.91 14.89 3.51
N THR A 7 26.77 14.85 2.85
CA THR A 7 25.46 15.30 3.30
C THR A 7 25.05 14.61 4.59
N LYS A 8 24.48 15.38 5.51
CA LYS A 8 23.68 14.98 6.69
C LYS A 8 23.13 13.55 6.58
N ALA A 9 23.74 12.60 7.29
CA ALA A 9 23.30 11.21 7.34
C ALA A 9 22.00 11.14 8.16
N ALA A 10 20.86 11.11 7.48
CA ALA A 10 19.63 10.62 8.09
C ALA A 10 19.61 9.10 7.90
N SER A 11 19.86 8.37 8.98
CA SER A 11 19.98 6.91 9.00
C SER A 11 18.60 6.27 8.82
N HIS A 12 18.25 5.92 7.59
CA HIS A 12 16.91 5.45 7.18
C HIS A 12 16.88 3.91 6.99
N LEU A 13 15.89 3.18 7.53
CA LEU A 13 15.69 1.72 7.37
C LEU A 13 14.32 1.32 6.84
N LYS A 14 14.26 0.23 6.07
CA LYS A 14 13.04 -0.29 5.44
C LYS A 14 12.15 -1.10 6.41
N ILE A 15 10.97 -0.59 6.80
CA ILE A 15 9.99 -1.17 7.75
C ILE A 15 8.61 -1.37 7.13
N GLN A 16 7.79 -2.31 7.60
CA GLN A 16 6.45 -2.58 7.03
C GLN A 16 5.45 -1.48 7.46
N LEU A 17 4.65 -0.97 6.52
CA LEU A 17 3.60 0.01 6.78
C LEU A 17 2.58 -0.55 7.76
N SER A 18 2.45 0.09 8.93
CA SER A 18 1.38 -0.20 9.87
C SER A 18 0.08 0.45 9.35
N PRO A 19 -1.04 -0.29 9.24
CA PRO A 19 -2.30 0.29 8.80
C PRO A 19 -2.85 1.15 9.94
N ASN A 20 -2.80 2.48 9.80
CA ASN A 20 -3.47 3.38 10.74
C ASN A 20 -4.52 4.24 10.00
N PRO A 21 -5.80 4.22 10.43
CA PRO A 21 -6.89 4.81 9.69
C PRO A 21 -6.95 6.31 9.96
N LYS A 22 -6.95 7.13 8.90
CA LYS A 22 -7.30 8.55 8.99
C LYS A 22 -8.68 8.77 8.39
N HIS A 23 -9.72 8.56 9.19
CA HIS A 23 -10.99 9.27 9.02
C HIS A 23 -11.56 9.66 10.40
N LEU A 24 -11.28 10.91 10.80
CA LEU A 24 -11.93 11.61 11.89
C LEU A 24 -13.21 12.26 11.35
N PHE A 25 -14.37 11.86 11.87
CA PHE A 25 -15.57 12.69 11.96
C PHE A 25 -16.21 12.52 13.35
N PRO A 26 -16.86 13.56 13.91
CA PRO A 26 -17.09 13.70 15.35
C PRO A 26 -18.33 12.95 15.86
N PRO A 27 -18.45 12.69 17.19
CA PRO A 27 -19.54 11.93 17.77
C PRO A 27 -20.66 12.85 18.28
N HIS A 28 -21.93 12.50 18.03
CA HIS A 28 -23.01 12.94 18.91
C HIS A 28 -24.13 11.90 19.05
N HIS A 29 -24.27 11.48 20.31
CA HIS A 29 -25.45 11.07 21.08
C HIS A 29 -26.14 9.71 20.86
N GLN A 30 -25.95 8.92 21.93
CA GLN A 30 -26.69 7.76 22.41
C GLN A 30 -28.20 8.01 22.60
N SER A 31 -28.97 6.95 22.43
CA SER A 31 -30.00 6.56 23.41
C SER A 31 -30.33 5.06 23.30
N PHE A 32 -30.08 4.32 24.39
CA PHE A 32 -30.55 2.97 24.71
C PHE A 32 -32.04 3.03 25.17
N LEU A 33 -32.91 2.00 25.12
CA LEU A 33 -33.01 0.70 25.83
C LEU A 33 -34.30 -0.05 25.30
N PRO A 34 -34.86 -1.13 25.91
CA PRO A 34 -34.48 -2.55 25.78
C PRO A 34 -35.65 -3.56 25.47
N PHE A 35 -35.26 -4.80 25.10
CA PHE A 35 -35.90 -6.14 25.26
C PHE A 35 -37.43 -6.36 25.44
N ARG A 36 -37.99 -7.36 24.71
CA ARG A 36 -38.49 -8.61 25.34
C ARG A 36 -38.80 -9.77 24.36
N HIS A 37 -38.43 -10.98 24.81
CA HIS A 37 -38.83 -12.31 24.33
C HIS A 37 -40.31 -12.63 24.60
N ASN A 38 -40.90 -13.51 23.78
CA ASN A 38 -41.56 -14.73 24.29
C ASN A 38 -41.83 -15.77 23.18
N ARG A 39 -41.29 -16.98 23.37
CA ARG A 39 -41.87 -18.24 22.91
C ARG A 39 -42.90 -18.69 23.95
N THR A 40 -43.97 -19.38 23.54
CA THR A 40 -44.24 -20.79 23.90
C THR A 40 -45.63 -21.32 23.48
N HIS A 41 -45.60 -22.59 23.06
CA HIS A 41 -46.58 -23.70 23.22
C HIS A 41 -47.90 -23.81 22.42
N SER A 42 -47.86 -24.70 21.42
CA SER A 42 -48.70 -25.90 21.20
C SER A 42 -50.07 -26.03 21.88
N LEU A 43 -51.10 -26.40 21.12
CA LEU A 43 -51.89 -27.64 21.30
C LEU A 43 -52.85 -27.86 20.11
N ALA A 44 -52.83 -29.09 19.58
CA ALA A 44 -53.81 -29.62 18.65
C ALA A 44 -55.06 -30.13 19.40
N VAL A 45 -56.20 -30.27 18.71
CA VAL A 45 -56.98 -31.53 18.55
C VAL A 45 -58.38 -31.27 17.96
N ALA A 46 -58.61 -31.94 16.82
CA ALA A 46 -59.80 -32.61 16.29
C ALA A 46 -61.18 -31.95 16.22
N ALA A 47 -61.77 -31.96 15.01
CA ALA A 47 -62.81 -32.91 14.56
C ALA A 47 -63.58 -32.26 13.37
N ALA A 48 -63.40 -32.70 12.12
CA ALA A 48 -63.98 -33.88 11.48
C ALA A 48 -65.29 -33.59 10.72
N LEU A 49 -65.20 -33.84 9.40
CA LEU A 49 -66.25 -34.27 8.47
C LEU A 49 -67.26 -33.24 7.91
N GLN A 50 -67.16 -33.11 6.57
CA GLN A 50 -68.26 -33.27 5.60
C GLN A 50 -68.65 -32.03 4.77
N ASN A 51 -67.96 -31.80 3.65
CA ASN A 51 -68.53 -32.06 2.31
C ASN A 51 -67.51 -31.76 1.20
N GLN A 52 -66.96 -32.82 0.61
CA GLN A 52 -66.42 -32.77 -0.75
C GLN A 52 -67.60 -32.96 -1.71
N GLN A 53 -67.93 -31.92 -2.47
CA GLN A 53 -68.12 -32.04 -3.92
C GLN A 53 -68.36 -30.65 -4.54
N GLN A 54 -67.42 -30.29 -5.43
CA GLN A 54 -67.56 -29.36 -6.54
C GLN A 54 -67.74 -27.86 -6.22
N GLN A 55 -66.61 -27.21 -5.95
CA GLN A 55 -66.20 -26.05 -6.76
C GLN A 55 -64.67 -26.03 -6.83
N ALA A 56 -64.15 -26.64 -7.90
CA ALA A 56 -62.77 -26.48 -8.30
C ALA A 56 -62.61 -25.06 -8.86
N SER A 57 -62.18 -24.11 -8.03
CA SER A 57 -61.40 -22.97 -8.50
C SER A 57 -59.95 -23.41 -8.54
N LYS A 58 -59.54 -23.93 -9.71
CA LYS A 58 -58.15 -23.90 -10.13
C LYS A 58 -57.74 -22.42 -10.20
N ASP A 59 -57.14 -21.91 -9.13
CA ASP A 59 -56.16 -20.82 -9.29
C ASP A 59 -54.83 -21.46 -9.66
N THR A 60 -54.79 -22.03 -10.87
CA THR A 60 -53.55 -22.10 -11.64
C THR A 60 -53.26 -20.67 -12.05
N GLN A 61 -52.49 -19.94 -11.24
CA GLN A 61 -51.72 -18.83 -11.78
C GLN A 61 -50.77 -19.45 -12.80
N ASP A 62 -51.13 -19.36 -14.08
CA ASP A 62 -50.17 -19.47 -15.16
C ASP A 62 -49.09 -18.43 -14.87
N GLU A 63 -47.92 -18.87 -14.40
CA GLU A 63 -46.71 -18.06 -14.41
C GLU A 63 -46.32 -17.88 -15.88
N SER A 64 -47.03 -16.98 -16.56
CA SER A 64 -46.72 -16.52 -17.90
C SER A 64 -45.40 -15.74 -17.82
N TYR A 65 -44.29 -16.44 -18.00
CA TYR A 65 -42.98 -15.82 -18.18
C TYR A 65 -43.08 -14.83 -19.34
N GLY A 66 -42.92 -13.53 -19.04
CA GLY A 66 -42.92 -12.47 -20.04
C GLY A 66 -41.82 -12.70 -21.07
N GLU A 67 -42.06 -12.32 -22.32
CA GLU A 67 -41.01 -12.39 -23.34
C GLU A 67 -39.95 -11.30 -23.08
N VAL A 68 -38.69 -11.73 -22.93
CA VAL A 68 -37.55 -10.81 -22.77
C VAL A 68 -37.36 -9.98 -24.05
N LYS A 69 -37.39 -8.66 -23.94
CA LYS A 69 -37.03 -7.73 -25.04
C LYS A 69 -35.51 -7.56 -25.11
N GLY A 70 -34.86 -7.43 -23.97
CA GLY A 70 -33.41 -7.30 -23.85
C GLY A 70 -32.95 -7.08 -22.41
N ILE A 71 -31.63 -7.13 -22.21
CA ILE A 71 -30.98 -6.78 -20.95
C ILE A 71 -30.55 -5.31 -21.03
N ILE A 72 -30.90 -4.53 -20.00
CA ILE A 72 -30.62 -3.08 -19.90
C ILE A 72 -29.87 -2.71 -18.61
N GLY A 73 -29.29 -3.70 -17.94
CA GLY A 73 -28.60 -3.56 -16.66
C GLY A 73 -28.01 -4.88 -16.19
N SER A 74 -26.88 -4.81 -15.50
CA SER A 74 -26.32 -5.97 -14.79
C SER A 74 -25.86 -5.56 -13.40
N ARG A 75 -25.81 -6.52 -12.47
CA ARG A 75 -25.16 -6.37 -11.17
C ARG A 75 -24.68 -7.71 -10.63
N ALA A 76 -23.51 -7.71 -10.02
CA ALA A 76 -23.01 -8.83 -9.24
C ALA A 76 -23.70 -8.84 -7.86
N LEU A 77 -24.03 -10.03 -7.36
CA LEU A 77 -24.58 -10.20 -6.02
C LEU A 77 -23.46 -10.36 -4.97
N ASP A 78 -23.62 -9.71 -3.82
CA ASP A 78 -22.68 -9.79 -2.70
C ASP A 78 -22.51 -11.24 -2.24
N GLY A 79 -21.28 -11.76 -2.30
CA GLY A 79 -20.91 -13.07 -1.76
C GLY A 79 -21.22 -14.27 -2.66
N ALA A 80 -21.81 -14.09 -3.84
CA ALA A 80 -22.00 -15.15 -4.83
C ALA A 80 -21.60 -14.65 -6.23
N ALA A 81 -20.85 -15.44 -7.02
CA ALA A 81 -20.71 -15.16 -8.47
C ALA A 81 -22.01 -15.49 -9.23
N ALA A 82 -23.11 -14.98 -8.71
CA ALA A 82 -24.40 -14.93 -9.36
C ALA A 82 -24.56 -13.51 -9.89
N MET A 83 -24.90 -13.41 -11.16
CA MET A 83 -25.26 -12.16 -11.81
C MET A 83 -26.78 -12.02 -11.81
N GLU A 84 -27.25 -10.81 -11.58
CA GLU A 84 -28.61 -10.41 -11.89
C GLU A 84 -28.60 -9.44 -13.06
N TYR A 85 -29.65 -9.50 -13.87
CA TYR A 85 -29.82 -8.64 -15.03
C TYR A 85 -31.14 -7.90 -14.94
N LEU A 86 -31.13 -6.63 -15.31
CA LEU A 86 -32.33 -5.83 -15.43
C LEU A 86 -32.94 -6.10 -16.80
N ILE A 87 -34.13 -6.70 -16.79
CA ILE A 87 -34.83 -7.13 -18.00
C ILE A 87 -35.82 -6.07 -18.44
N GLU A 88 -35.74 -5.67 -19.70
CA GLU A 88 -36.84 -4.98 -20.38
C GLU A 88 -37.78 -6.04 -20.99
N TRP A 89 -39.08 -5.96 -20.70
CA TRP A 89 -40.08 -6.92 -21.16
C TRP A 89 -40.80 -6.45 -22.41
N LYS A 90 -41.16 -7.37 -23.32
CA LYS A 90 -41.90 -7.04 -24.56
C LYS A 90 -43.38 -6.73 -24.33
N ASP A 91 -43.95 -7.30 -23.28
CA ASP A 91 -45.36 -7.13 -22.89
C ASP A 91 -45.64 -5.79 -22.22
N GLY A 92 -44.61 -4.95 -22.03
CA GLY A 92 -44.74 -3.61 -21.46
C GLY A 92 -44.75 -3.59 -19.93
N HIS A 93 -44.44 -4.70 -19.26
CA HIS A 93 -44.18 -4.69 -17.83
C HIS A 93 -42.96 -3.83 -17.47
N GLU A 94 -42.97 -3.29 -16.25
CA GLU A 94 -41.84 -2.49 -15.74
C GLU A 94 -40.56 -3.33 -15.69
N PRO A 95 -39.39 -2.75 -16.03
CA PRO A 95 -38.15 -3.49 -15.98
C PRO A 95 -37.85 -4.06 -14.59
N SER A 96 -37.40 -5.31 -14.52
CA SER A 96 -37.19 -6.02 -13.25
C SER A 96 -35.88 -6.79 -13.23
N TRP A 97 -35.24 -6.84 -12.06
CA TRP A 97 -34.04 -7.64 -11.82
C TRP A 97 -34.38 -9.13 -11.76
N VAL A 98 -33.71 -9.92 -12.59
CA VAL A 98 -33.89 -11.36 -12.70
C VAL A 98 -32.52 -12.05 -12.59
N PRO A 99 -32.36 -13.10 -11.76
CA PRO A 99 -31.11 -13.85 -11.71
C PRO A 99 -30.80 -14.54 -13.04
N ALA A 100 -29.51 -14.64 -13.37
CA ALA A 100 -29.02 -15.23 -14.61
C ALA A 100 -29.61 -16.61 -14.93
N ASP A 101 -29.87 -17.43 -13.90
CA ASP A 101 -30.41 -18.79 -14.02
C ASP A 101 -31.84 -18.85 -14.60
N PHE A 102 -32.58 -17.74 -14.53
CA PHE A 102 -33.97 -17.63 -15.04
C PHE A 102 -34.05 -17.00 -16.43
N ILE A 103 -32.91 -16.61 -17.02
CA ILE A 103 -32.85 -15.98 -18.34
C ILE A 103 -32.25 -16.99 -19.33
N ALA A 104 -32.72 -16.96 -20.57
CA ALA A 104 -32.17 -17.81 -21.61
C ALA A 104 -30.66 -17.53 -21.82
N LYS A 105 -29.86 -18.60 -21.93
CA LYS A 105 -28.40 -18.51 -21.95
C LYS A 105 -27.86 -17.72 -23.15
N ASP A 106 -28.53 -17.79 -24.28
CA ASP A 106 -28.24 -17.02 -25.49
C ASP A 106 -28.45 -15.53 -25.27
N VAL A 107 -29.54 -15.12 -24.63
CA VAL A 107 -29.80 -13.70 -24.28
C VAL A 107 -28.71 -13.15 -23.36
N VAL A 108 -28.35 -13.89 -22.32
CA VAL A 108 -27.24 -13.50 -21.41
C VAL A 108 -25.91 -13.45 -22.19
N ALA A 109 -25.66 -14.43 -23.06
CA ALA A 109 -24.43 -14.46 -23.85
C ALA A 109 -24.32 -13.30 -24.83
N GLU A 110 -25.41 -12.88 -25.47
CA GLU A 110 -25.43 -11.71 -26.35
C GLU A 110 -25.04 -10.42 -25.62
N TYR A 111 -25.49 -10.27 -24.36
CA TYR A 111 -25.12 -9.15 -23.50
C TYR A 111 -23.69 -9.25 -22.96
N GLU A 112 -23.24 -10.43 -22.55
CA GLU A 112 -21.95 -10.64 -21.88
C GLU A 112 -20.76 -10.78 -22.84
N THR A 113 -20.96 -11.38 -24.03
CA THR A 113 -19.87 -11.68 -24.96
C THR A 113 -19.06 -10.46 -25.40
N PRO A 114 -19.67 -9.30 -25.71
CA PRO A 114 -18.90 -8.10 -26.08
C PRO A 114 -17.96 -7.64 -24.97
N TRP A 115 -18.42 -7.63 -23.71
CA TRP A 115 -17.64 -7.24 -22.54
C TRP A 115 -16.45 -8.16 -22.31
N TRP A 116 -16.69 -9.47 -22.26
CA TRP A 116 -15.61 -10.44 -22.05
C TRP A 116 -14.63 -10.48 -23.22
N THR A 117 -15.09 -10.22 -24.44
CA THR A 117 -14.22 -10.10 -25.62
C THR A 117 -13.32 -8.88 -25.51
N ALA A 118 -13.85 -7.73 -25.10
CA ALA A 118 -13.10 -6.50 -24.89
C ALA A 118 -12.07 -6.67 -23.76
N ALA A 119 -12.48 -7.21 -22.61
CA ALA A 119 -11.60 -7.45 -21.46
C ALA A 119 -10.46 -8.42 -21.81
N LYS A 120 -10.75 -9.56 -22.48
CA LYS A 120 -9.73 -10.56 -22.86
C LYS A 120 -8.75 -10.08 -23.93
N LYS A 121 -9.10 -9.02 -24.67
CA LYS A 121 -8.22 -8.36 -25.65
C LYS A 121 -7.56 -7.10 -25.10
N ALA A 122 -7.92 -6.68 -23.89
CA ALA A 122 -7.57 -5.37 -23.34
C ALA A 122 -7.91 -4.22 -24.31
N ASP A 123 -9.10 -4.28 -24.91
CA ASP A 123 -9.62 -3.26 -25.83
C ASP A 123 -10.28 -2.12 -25.04
N GLU A 124 -9.50 -1.07 -24.79
CA GLU A 124 -9.93 0.12 -24.05
C GLU A 124 -11.15 0.79 -24.70
N SER A 125 -11.14 0.92 -26.03
CA SER A 125 -12.21 1.62 -26.76
C SER A 125 -13.52 0.85 -26.68
N ALA A 126 -13.48 -0.47 -26.82
CA ALA A 126 -14.65 -1.31 -26.68
C ALA A 126 -15.19 -1.31 -25.24
N LEU A 127 -14.33 -1.42 -24.22
CA LEU A 127 -14.75 -1.34 -22.82
C LEU A 127 -15.40 0.01 -22.52
N LYS A 128 -14.79 1.11 -22.98
CA LYS A 128 -15.30 2.46 -22.77
C LYS A 128 -16.67 2.63 -23.42
N ASN A 129 -16.83 2.22 -24.68
CA ASN A 129 -18.11 2.32 -25.38
C ASN A 129 -19.22 1.52 -24.69
N ILE A 130 -18.89 0.37 -24.09
CA ILE A 130 -19.86 -0.46 -23.33
C ILE A 130 -20.24 0.22 -22.01
N LEU A 131 -19.29 0.84 -21.30
CA LEU A 131 -19.58 1.57 -20.06
C LEU A 131 -20.38 2.85 -20.32
N ASP A 132 -20.12 3.51 -21.46
CA ASP A 132 -20.79 4.75 -21.86
C ASP A 132 -22.18 4.52 -22.51
N SER A 133 -22.59 3.26 -22.79
CA SER A 133 -23.85 2.95 -23.51
C SER A 133 -25.11 3.30 -22.72
N GLY A 134 -24.98 3.50 -21.40
CA GLY A 134 -26.11 3.81 -20.51
C GLY A 134 -26.90 2.58 -20.05
N ASP A 135 -26.50 1.38 -20.43
CA ASP A 135 -27.17 0.11 -20.10
C ASP A 135 -26.94 -0.33 -18.64
N GLY A 136 -26.63 0.58 -17.72
CA GLY A 136 -26.43 0.26 -16.29
C GLY A 136 -25.48 -0.91 -16.03
N ARG A 137 -24.43 -1.04 -16.84
CA ARG A 137 -23.47 -2.16 -16.79
C ARG A 137 -22.68 -2.11 -15.48
N ASP A 138 -22.68 -3.22 -14.77
CA ASP A 138 -21.78 -3.40 -13.63
C ASP A 138 -20.34 -3.63 -14.10
N VAL A 139 -19.44 -2.74 -13.67
CA VAL A 139 -18.00 -2.81 -13.94
C VAL A 139 -17.35 -4.03 -13.27
N ASP A 140 -17.92 -4.48 -12.15
CA ASP A 140 -17.49 -5.65 -11.39
C ASP A 140 -18.32 -6.90 -11.75
N ALA A 141 -18.92 -6.93 -12.94
CA ALA A 141 -19.49 -8.15 -13.50
C ALA A 141 -18.45 -9.29 -13.48
N VAL A 142 -18.90 -10.47 -13.04
CA VAL A 142 -18.05 -11.64 -12.82
C VAL A 142 -18.32 -12.76 -13.81
N ASP A 143 -17.27 -13.46 -14.23
CA ASP A 143 -17.39 -14.69 -15.00
C ASP A 143 -17.68 -15.93 -14.11
N ALA A 144 -17.73 -17.11 -14.72
CA ALA A 144 -17.98 -18.37 -14.00
C ALA A 144 -16.92 -18.71 -12.93
N ASP A 145 -15.68 -18.19 -13.08
CA ASP A 145 -14.58 -18.35 -12.13
C ASP A 145 -14.58 -17.23 -11.07
N GLY A 146 -15.56 -16.33 -11.11
CA GLY A 146 -15.65 -15.17 -10.23
C GLY A 146 -14.67 -14.04 -10.58
N ARG A 147 -14.15 -14.00 -11.81
CA ARG A 147 -13.20 -12.96 -12.24
C ARG A 147 -13.92 -11.77 -12.84
N THR A 148 -13.50 -10.56 -12.46
CA THR A 148 -13.93 -9.32 -13.11
C THR A 148 -13.05 -8.97 -14.31
N ALA A 149 -13.47 -8.01 -15.12
CA ALA A 149 -12.66 -7.50 -16.22
C ALA A 149 -11.28 -6.96 -15.76
N LEU A 150 -11.22 -6.37 -14.55
CA LEU A 150 -10.00 -5.82 -13.98
C LEU A 150 -8.91 -6.89 -13.84
N LEU A 151 -9.26 -8.09 -13.40
CA LEU A 151 -8.31 -9.21 -13.25
C LEU A 151 -7.69 -9.61 -14.60
N PHE A 152 -8.48 -9.61 -15.68
CA PHE A 152 -7.97 -9.93 -17.03
C PHE A 152 -7.01 -8.84 -17.52
N VAL A 153 -7.43 -7.58 -17.51
CA VAL A 153 -6.61 -6.49 -18.07
C VAL A 153 -5.35 -6.25 -17.24
N ALA A 154 -5.39 -6.54 -15.93
CA ALA A 154 -4.22 -6.48 -15.07
C ALA A 154 -3.18 -7.54 -15.45
N GLY A 155 -3.59 -8.79 -15.68
CA GLY A 155 -2.70 -9.86 -16.15
C GLY A 155 -2.17 -9.62 -17.58
N LEU A 156 -2.98 -9.04 -18.44
CA LEU A 156 -2.57 -8.65 -19.80
C LEU A 156 -1.59 -7.47 -19.81
N GLY A 157 -1.54 -6.68 -18.74
CA GLY A 157 -0.61 -5.55 -18.60
C GLY A 157 -1.12 -4.25 -19.22
N SER A 158 -2.44 -4.08 -19.35
CA SER A 158 -3.02 -2.89 -19.98
C SER A 158 -3.33 -1.82 -18.95
N GLU A 159 -2.38 -0.89 -18.76
CA GLU A 159 -2.55 0.29 -17.91
C GLU A 159 -3.76 1.15 -18.29
N PRO A 160 -4.05 1.42 -19.59
CA PRO A 160 -5.21 2.23 -19.96
C PRO A 160 -6.55 1.59 -19.56
N CYS A 161 -6.70 0.27 -19.74
CA CYS A 161 -7.90 -0.44 -19.34
C CYS A 161 -8.05 -0.50 -17.81
N VAL A 162 -6.95 -0.70 -17.07
CA VAL A 162 -6.97 -0.68 -15.60
C VAL A 162 -7.45 0.68 -15.10
N LYS A 163 -6.91 1.76 -15.67
CA LYS A 163 -7.32 3.12 -15.32
C LYS A 163 -8.80 3.38 -15.64
N LEU A 164 -9.26 2.98 -16.83
CA LEU A 164 -10.65 3.13 -17.24
C LEU A 164 -11.61 2.41 -16.27
N LEU A 165 -11.32 1.15 -15.93
CA LEU A 165 -12.17 0.37 -15.03
C LEU A 165 -12.16 0.94 -13.60
N ALA A 166 -11.01 1.42 -13.12
CA ALA A 166 -10.92 2.08 -11.82
C ALA A 166 -11.70 3.41 -11.78
N GLU A 167 -11.62 4.22 -12.85
CA GLU A 167 -12.42 5.44 -13.00
C GLU A 167 -13.93 5.16 -13.05
N ALA A 168 -14.32 3.98 -13.57
CA ALA A 168 -15.69 3.49 -13.56
C ALA A 168 -16.11 2.87 -12.21
N GLY A 169 -15.24 2.86 -11.19
CA GLY A 169 -15.55 2.42 -9.83
C GLY A 169 -15.31 0.94 -9.56
N ALA A 170 -14.49 0.25 -10.36
CA ALA A 170 -14.15 -1.15 -10.14
C ALA A 170 -13.49 -1.39 -8.78
N ASN A 171 -13.88 -2.47 -8.10
CA ASN A 171 -13.24 -2.91 -6.88
C ASN A 171 -11.85 -3.49 -7.15
N LEU A 172 -10.80 -2.73 -6.78
CA LEU A 172 -9.41 -3.09 -6.99
C LEU A 172 -8.97 -4.34 -6.20
N ASP A 173 -9.65 -4.59 -5.08
CA ASP A 173 -9.36 -5.66 -4.12
C ASP A 173 -10.30 -6.86 -4.30
N HIS A 174 -11.08 -6.90 -5.38
CA HIS A 174 -11.94 -8.04 -5.72
C HIS A 174 -11.11 -9.31 -5.88
N ARG A 175 -11.60 -10.41 -5.31
CA ARG A 175 -10.91 -11.72 -5.28
C ARG A 175 -11.68 -12.75 -6.11
N ASP A 176 -10.97 -13.43 -7.01
CA ASP A 176 -11.57 -14.54 -7.77
C ASP A 176 -11.92 -15.75 -6.88
N LYS A 177 -12.76 -16.65 -7.39
CA LYS A 177 -13.17 -17.86 -6.66
C LYS A 177 -12.18 -19.02 -6.80
N SER A 178 -11.31 -18.96 -7.81
CA SER A 178 -10.41 -20.08 -8.14
C SER A 178 -9.22 -20.16 -7.20
N GLY A 179 -8.76 -19.03 -6.67
CA GLY A 179 -7.66 -18.99 -5.70
C GLY A 179 -7.64 -17.74 -4.83
N GLY A 180 -8.68 -16.93 -4.83
CA GLY A 180 -8.74 -15.68 -4.07
C GLY A 180 -7.80 -14.61 -4.61
N LEU A 181 -7.46 -14.66 -5.90
CA LEU A 181 -6.49 -13.75 -6.52
C LEU A 181 -7.14 -12.40 -6.84
N ALA A 182 -6.46 -11.31 -6.48
CA ALA A 182 -6.86 -9.95 -6.82
C ALA A 182 -6.07 -9.39 -8.01
N ALA A 183 -6.40 -8.17 -8.44
CA ALA A 183 -5.74 -7.51 -9.57
C ALA A 183 -4.21 -7.38 -9.38
N LEU A 184 -3.75 -7.11 -8.15
CA LEU A 184 -2.32 -7.07 -7.83
C LEU A 184 -1.65 -8.44 -7.97
N HIS A 185 -2.31 -9.54 -7.61
CA HIS A 185 -1.78 -10.90 -7.84
C HIS A 185 -1.67 -11.21 -9.33
N MET A 186 -2.63 -10.78 -10.15
CA MET A 186 -2.57 -10.94 -11.59
C MET A 186 -1.40 -10.16 -12.20
N ALA A 187 -1.25 -8.88 -11.83
CA ALA A 187 -0.12 -8.07 -12.25
C ALA A 187 1.23 -8.70 -11.83
N ALA A 188 1.32 -9.24 -10.61
CA ALA A 188 2.52 -9.90 -10.13
C ALA A 188 2.83 -11.21 -10.86
N GLY A 189 1.84 -12.10 -10.99
CA GLY A 189 1.98 -13.42 -11.60
C GLY A 189 2.34 -13.35 -13.09
N TYR A 190 1.79 -12.37 -13.80
CA TYR A 190 2.06 -12.11 -15.22
C TYR A 190 3.18 -11.09 -15.46
N VAL A 191 3.88 -10.66 -14.41
CA VAL A 191 5.09 -9.82 -14.50
C VAL A 191 4.82 -8.46 -15.16
N ARG A 192 3.83 -7.73 -14.62
CA ARG A 192 3.35 -6.43 -15.10
C ARG A 192 3.67 -5.31 -14.08
N PRO A 193 4.93 -4.84 -14.01
CA PRO A 193 5.33 -3.84 -13.02
C PRO A 193 4.63 -2.48 -13.19
N GLY A 194 4.33 -2.07 -14.42
CA GLY A 194 3.62 -0.82 -14.69
C GLY A 194 2.18 -0.83 -14.16
N VAL A 195 1.45 -1.92 -14.44
CA VAL A 195 0.11 -2.15 -13.85
C VAL A 195 0.17 -2.28 -12.34
N ALA A 196 1.13 -3.02 -11.77
CA ALA A 196 1.26 -3.14 -10.32
C ALA A 196 1.43 -1.76 -9.66
N LYS A 197 2.26 -0.89 -10.25
CA LYS A 197 2.43 0.48 -9.79
C LYS A 197 1.13 1.27 -9.89
N LEU A 198 0.47 1.22 -11.05
CA LEU A 198 -0.79 1.93 -11.29
C LEU A 198 -1.88 1.51 -10.29
N LEU A 199 -2.03 0.21 -10.02
CA LEU A 199 -3.01 -0.28 -9.05
C LEU A 199 -2.76 0.28 -7.65
N LEU A 200 -1.50 0.34 -7.21
CA LEU A 200 -1.11 0.94 -5.92
C LEU A 200 -1.36 2.44 -5.90
N ASP A 201 -1.02 3.15 -7.00
CA ASP A 201 -1.28 4.59 -7.14
C ASP A 201 -2.80 4.91 -7.11
N LEU A 202 -3.64 3.97 -7.54
CA LEU A 202 -5.11 4.04 -7.48
C LEU A 202 -5.70 3.60 -6.12
N GLY A 203 -4.87 3.13 -5.19
CA GLY A 203 -5.28 2.77 -3.83
C GLY A 203 -5.64 1.30 -3.61
N ALA A 204 -5.21 0.38 -4.46
CA ALA A 204 -5.34 -1.06 -4.20
C ALA A 204 -4.56 -1.47 -2.94
N ASP A 205 -5.12 -2.36 -2.12
CA ASP A 205 -4.49 -2.81 -0.89
C ASP A 205 -3.41 -3.89 -1.18
N PRO A 206 -2.11 -3.60 -0.93
CA PRO A 206 -1.04 -4.57 -1.18
C PRO A 206 -1.05 -5.78 -0.23
N GLU A 207 -1.77 -5.71 0.90
CA GLU A 207 -1.83 -6.75 1.93
C GLU A 207 -2.97 -7.75 1.70
N VAL A 208 -3.77 -7.60 0.63
CA VAL A 208 -4.80 -8.59 0.26
C VAL A 208 -4.16 -9.94 0.00
N ALA A 209 -4.62 -10.95 0.75
CA ALA A 209 -4.11 -12.31 0.68
C ALA A 209 -4.95 -13.20 -0.25
N ASP A 210 -4.28 -14.07 -1.01
CA ASP A 210 -4.92 -15.16 -1.75
C ASP A 210 -5.40 -16.28 -0.80
N GLU A 211 -6.05 -17.33 -1.32
CA GLU A 211 -6.51 -18.46 -0.49
C GLU A 211 -5.35 -19.24 0.17
N ARG A 212 -4.12 -19.09 -0.33
CA ARG A 212 -2.92 -19.67 0.27
C ARG A 212 -2.29 -18.75 1.33
N GLY A 213 -2.91 -17.61 1.63
CA GLY A 213 -2.39 -16.61 2.56
C GLY A 213 -1.24 -15.79 2.01
N ARG A 214 -1.06 -15.73 0.68
CA ARG A 214 0.03 -14.99 0.04
C ARG A 214 -0.45 -13.62 -0.42
N THR A 215 0.31 -12.59 -0.08
CA THR A 215 0.17 -11.27 -0.70
C THR A 215 0.67 -11.30 -2.15
N ALA A 216 0.39 -10.24 -2.92
CA ALA A 216 0.97 -10.08 -4.25
C ALA A 216 2.51 -10.06 -4.22
N LEU A 217 3.10 -9.51 -3.14
CA LEU A 217 4.55 -9.46 -2.93
C LEU A 217 5.11 -10.87 -2.67
N ASP A 218 4.45 -11.67 -1.84
CA ASP A 218 4.87 -13.05 -1.56
C ASP A 218 4.82 -13.92 -2.81
N LEU A 219 3.75 -13.77 -3.61
CA LEU A 219 3.63 -14.43 -4.90
C LEU A 219 4.77 -14.06 -5.84
N ALA A 220 5.09 -12.77 -5.98
CA ALA A 220 6.18 -12.32 -6.84
C ALA A 220 7.54 -12.89 -6.39
N ARG A 221 7.81 -12.92 -5.07
CA ARG A 221 9.02 -13.51 -4.48
C ARG A 221 9.10 -15.03 -4.69
N GLU A 222 7.99 -15.76 -4.53
CA GLU A 222 7.90 -17.20 -4.77
C GLU A 222 8.24 -17.52 -6.24
N ILE A 223 7.63 -16.79 -7.20
CA ILE A 223 7.89 -16.98 -8.63
C ILE A 223 9.33 -16.62 -8.98
N LEU A 224 9.87 -15.51 -8.43
CA LEU A 224 11.25 -15.11 -8.67
C LEU A 224 12.24 -16.17 -8.19
N LYS A 225 12.01 -16.76 -7.01
CA LYS A 225 12.84 -17.85 -6.46
C LYS A 225 12.79 -19.11 -7.34
N ALA A 226 11.63 -19.42 -7.92
CA ALA A 226 11.45 -20.57 -8.80
C ALA A 226 11.97 -20.36 -10.23
N THR A 227 12.26 -19.11 -10.65
CA THR A 227 12.66 -18.80 -12.02
C THR A 227 14.13 -19.21 -12.29
N PRO A 228 14.41 -20.05 -13.31
CA PRO A 228 15.77 -20.51 -13.61
C PRO A 228 16.75 -19.38 -13.95
N LYS A 229 17.97 -19.45 -13.42
CA LYS A 229 19.00 -18.41 -13.59
C LYS A 229 19.87 -18.55 -14.86
N GLY A 230 19.93 -19.75 -15.45
CA GLY A 230 20.86 -20.07 -16.53
C GLY A 230 20.37 -19.77 -17.96
N ASN A 231 19.11 -19.34 -18.15
CA ASN A 231 18.53 -19.14 -19.47
C ASN A 231 18.35 -17.64 -19.79
N PRO A 232 18.96 -17.10 -20.86
CA PRO A 232 18.79 -15.70 -21.28
C PRO A 232 17.33 -15.29 -21.52
N MET A 233 16.47 -16.20 -21.98
CA MET A 233 15.04 -15.94 -22.15
C MET A 233 14.32 -15.73 -20.80
N GLN A 234 14.80 -16.36 -19.73
CA GLN A 234 14.28 -16.16 -18.37
C GLN A 234 14.88 -14.93 -17.69
N PHE A 235 16.00 -14.39 -18.20
CA PHE A 235 16.61 -13.18 -17.66
C PHE A 235 15.63 -12.00 -17.66
N GLY A 236 14.95 -11.74 -18.79
CA GLY A 236 13.96 -10.68 -18.90
C GLY A 236 12.79 -10.85 -17.92
N ARG A 237 12.33 -12.10 -17.73
CA ARG A 237 11.30 -12.43 -16.74
C ARG A 237 11.74 -12.12 -15.31
N ARG A 238 13.00 -12.42 -14.96
CA ARG A 238 13.56 -12.08 -13.63
C ARG A 238 13.62 -10.59 -13.41
N ILE A 239 14.12 -9.81 -14.39
CA ILE A 239 14.16 -8.35 -14.29
C ILE A 239 12.75 -7.78 -14.11
N GLY A 240 11.76 -8.31 -14.85
CA GLY A 240 10.36 -7.91 -14.68
C GLY A 240 9.83 -8.23 -13.29
N LEU A 241 10.11 -9.42 -12.75
CA LEU A 241 9.69 -9.84 -11.41
C LEU A 241 10.39 -9.01 -10.32
N GLU A 242 11.69 -8.74 -10.46
CA GLU A 242 12.44 -7.83 -9.59
C GLU A 242 11.83 -6.42 -9.62
N GLY A 243 11.38 -5.95 -10.79
CA GLY A 243 10.64 -4.70 -10.95
C GLY A 243 9.32 -4.68 -10.18
N VAL A 244 8.51 -5.75 -10.28
CA VAL A 244 7.26 -5.92 -9.51
C VAL A 244 7.56 -5.93 -8.01
N VAL A 245 8.53 -6.74 -7.57
CA VAL A 245 8.93 -6.84 -6.16
C VAL A 245 9.35 -5.46 -5.64
N ARG A 246 10.15 -4.71 -6.39
CA ARG A 246 10.58 -3.36 -5.98
C ARG A 246 9.39 -2.41 -5.82
N VAL A 247 8.42 -2.46 -6.73
CA VAL A 247 7.21 -1.62 -6.65
C VAL A 247 6.39 -1.98 -5.42
N LEU A 248 6.08 -3.26 -5.22
CA LEU A 248 5.31 -3.73 -4.07
C LEU A 248 6.04 -3.48 -2.75
N GLU A 249 7.35 -3.70 -2.70
CA GLU A 249 8.12 -3.39 -1.50
C GLU A 249 8.18 -1.89 -1.20
N GLY A 250 8.12 -1.03 -2.21
CA GLY A 250 8.04 0.43 -1.99
C GLY A 250 6.68 0.89 -1.46
N ALA A 251 5.63 0.10 -1.68
CA ALA A 251 4.30 0.35 -1.16
C ALA A 251 4.02 -0.36 0.17
N VAL A 252 4.73 -1.44 0.47
CA VAL A 252 4.60 -2.18 1.73
C VAL A 252 5.60 -1.70 2.76
N PHE A 253 6.78 -1.23 2.34
CA PHE A 253 7.82 -0.83 3.27
C PHE A 253 8.27 0.63 3.12
N GLU A 254 8.44 1.34 4.23
CA GLU A 254 8.94 2.71 4.30
C GLU A 254 10.30 2.82 4.98
N TYR A 255 10.99 3.94 4.78
CA TYR A 255 12.30 4.20 5.35
C TYR A 255 12.21 5.03 6.66
N ALA A 256 12.36 4.39 7.82
CA ALA A 256 12.29 5.01 9.15
C ALA A 256 13.66 5.38 9.73
N VAL A 257 13.72 6.48 10.49
CA VAL A 257 14.97 6.97 11.07
C VAL A 257 15.33 6.19 12.34
N VAL A 258 16.54 5.67 12.39
CA VAL A 258 17.08 4.99 13.57
C VAL A 258 17.62 6.01 14.56
N GLN A 259 17.36 5.77 15.85
CA GLN A 259 18.03 6.48 16.93
C GLN A 259 19.39 5.84 17.23
N GLU A 260 19.42 4.53 17.49
CA GLU A 260 20.65 3.80 17.81
C GLU A 260 20.49 2.30 17.57
N ILE A 261 21.62 1.60 17.39
CA ILE A 261 21.70 0.13 17.47
C ILE A 261 22.09 -0.26 18.89
N LEU A 262 21.30 -1.14 19.51
CA LEU A 262 21.50 -1.57 20.89
C LEU A 262 22.33 -2.85 20.98
N GLU A 263 21.96 -3.85 20.17
CA GLU A 263 22.52 -5.19 20.27
C GLU A 263 22.71 -5.80 18.89
N ARG A 264 23.58 -6.82 18.81
CA ARG A 264 23.74 -7.66 17.62
C ARG A 264 23.53 -9.13 17.97
N ARG A 265 22.95 -9.87 17.03
CA ARG A 265 22.82 -11.33 17.12
C ARG A 265 23.01 -11.98 15.76
N GLY A 266 23.28 -13.28 15.78
CA GLY A 266 23.48 -14.06 14.56
C GLY A 266 24.82 -13.77 13.87
N LYS A 267 25.01 -14.36 12.69
CA LYS A 267 26.21 -14.27 11.85
C LYS A 267 25.84 -14.47 10.38
N GLY A 268 26.62 -13.88 9.46
CA GLY A 268 26.42 -14.02 8.00
C GLY A 268 25.05 -13.49 7.55
N ASP A 269 24.33 -14.28 6.74
CA ASP A 269 23.01 -13.91 6.21
C ASP A 269 21.91 -13.75 7.29
N ASN A 270 22.16 -14.27 8.50
CA ASN A 270 21.26 -14.19 9.65
C ASN A 270 21.74 -13.16 10.68
N LEU A 271 22.68 -12.27 10.32
CA LEU A 271 23.09 -11.18 11.18
C LEU A 271 21.94 -10.17 11.32
N GLU A 272 21.61 -9.86 12.57
CA GLU A 272 20.53 -8.96 12.95
C GLU A 272 21.00 -7.99 14.03
N TYR A 273 20.49 -6.77 13.96
CA TYR A 273 20.74 -5.71 14.93
C TYR A 273 19.42 -5.32 15.61
N LEU A 274 19.46 -5.12 16.92
CA LEU A 274 18.33 -4.59 17.68
C LEU A 274 18.35 -3.07 17.52
N VAL A 275 17.34 -2.53 16.85
CA VAL A 275 17.24 -1.11 16.50
C VAL A 275 16.28 -0.41 17.44
N ARG A 276 16.67 0.77 17.94
CA ARG A 276 15.77 1.72 18.60
C ARG A 276 15.33 2.80 17.61
N TRP A 277 14.04 3.03 17.51
CA TRP A 277 13.46 3.99 16.57
C TRP A 277 13.41 5.40 17.14
N LYS A 278 13.65 6.40 16.29
CA LYS A 278 13.60 7.81 16.68
C LYS A 278 12.18 8.31 16.96
N ASP A 279 11.17 7.67 16.39
CA ASP A 279 9.76 7.99 16.60
C ASP A 279 9.20 7.42 17.92
N GLY A 280 10.02 6.70 18.70
CA GLY A 280 9.62 6.06 19.95
C GLY A 280 8.89 4.73 19.76
N GLY A 281 8.91 4.15 18.55
CA GLY A 281 8.45 2.79 18.30
C GLY A 281 9.19 1.73 19.13
N ALA A 282 8.60 0.55 19.26
CA ALA A 282 9.22 -0.55 19.99
C ALA A 282 10.51 -1.03 19.32
N ASN A 283 11.52 -1.36 20.12
CA ASN A 283 12.78 -1.87 19.57
C ASN A 283 12.55 -3.18 18.82
N GLU A 284 13.13 -3.32 17.63
CA GLU A 284 12.95 -4.52 16.81
C GLU A 284 14.27 -5.05 16.25
N TRP A 285 14.30 -6.36 16.01
CA TRP A 285 15.45 -7.03 15.41
C TRP A 285 15.37 -6.91 13.88
N VAL A 286 16.27 -6.13 13.30
CA VAL A 286 16.34 -5.88 11.86
C VAL A 286 17.54 -6.61 11.27
N LYS A 287 17.36 -7.26 10.11
CA LYS A 287 18.48 -7.91 9.39
C LYS A 287 19.50 -6.88 8.92
N ALA A 288 20.78 -7.20 9.06
CA ALA A 288 21.89 -6.32 8.70
C ALA A 288 21.75 -5.67 7.31
N LYS A 289 21.29 -6.43 6.31
CA LYS A 289 21.06 -5.92 4.94
C LYS A 289 19.99 -4.83 4.80
N PHE A 290 19.18 -4.61 5.83
CA PHE A 290 18.15 -3.57 5.89
C PHE A 290 18.51 -2.47 6.87
N VAL A 291 19.68 -2.57 7.51
CA VAL A 291 20.26 -1.54 8.37
C VAL A 291 21.23 -0.71 7.52
N ALA A 292 21.24 0.60 7.70
CA ALA A 292 22.12 1.50 6.96
C ALA A 292 23.60 1.18 7.29
N GLU A 293 24.46 1.13 6.27
CA GLU A 293 25.87 0.67 6.40
C GLU A 293 26.69 1.59 7.32
N ASP A 294 26.42 2.89 7.28
CA ASP A 294 26.99 3.90 8.18
C ASP A 294 26.67 3.58 9.64
N LEU A 295 25.41 3.30 9.94
CA LEU A 295 24.96 2.96 11.29
C LEU A 295 25.58 1.66 11.81
N VAL A 296 25.69 0.65 10.96
CA VAL A 296 26.36 -0.61 11.30
C VAL A 296 27.83 -0.38 11.57
N ARG A 297 28.52 0.40 10.72
CA ARG A 297 29.93 0.73 10.89
C ARG A 297 30.18 1.46 12.20
N ASP A 298 29.34 2.42 12.54
CA ASP A 298 29.49 3.21 13.76
C ASP A 298 29.28 2.34 15.00
N TYR A 299 28.27 1.46 14.99
CA TYR A 299 28.06 0.48 16.05
C TYR A 299 29.21 -0.52 16.20
N GLU A 300 29.76 -1.05 15.10
CA GLU A 300 30.87 -2.00 15.13
C GLU A 300 32.20 -1.35 15.54
N ALA A 301 32.36 -0.06 15.27
CA ALA A 301 33.46 0.75 15.78
C ALA A 301 33.32 1.09 17.27
N GLY A 302 32.16 0.80 17.88
CA GLY A 302 31.86 1.16 19.27
C GLY A 302 31.65 2.66 19.46
N LEU A 303 31.24 3.37 18.41
CA LEU A 303 30.89 4.79 18.48
C LEU A 303 29.53 4.91 19.16
N GLU A 304 29.49 5.59 20.30
CA GLU A 304 28.25 5.95 20.98
C GLU A 304 27.73 7.28 20.42
N TYR A 305 26.48 7.30 19.97
CA TYR A 305 25.83 8.53 19.51
C TYR A 305 25.45 9.38 20.72
N ALA A 306 26.37 10.23 21.19
CA ALA A 306 26.09 11.24 22.20
C ALA A 306 25.60 12.55 21.55
N VAL A 307 24.67 13.24 22.21
CA VAL A 307 24.21 14.55 21.72
C VAL A 307 25.25 15.60 22.10
N ALA A 308 25.93 16.16 21.11
CA ALA A 308 26.81 17.32 21.31
C ALA A 308 25.97 18.57 21.62
N GLU A 309 26.23 19.22 22.76
CA GLU A 309 25.59 20.48 23.12
C GLU A 309 26.30 21.68 22.50
N ALA A 310 27.64 21.69 22.55
CA ALA A 310 28.45 22.80 22.11
C ALA A 310 29.91 22.40 21.86
N VAL A 311 30.58 23.14 20.97
CA VAL A 311 32.04 23.12 20.85
C VAL A 311 32.62 24.20 21.78
N LEU A 312 33.54 23.80 22.66
CA LEU A 312 34.14 24.67 23.68
C LEU A 312 35.51 25.20 23.27
N ALA A 313 36.27 24.44 22.48
CA ALA A 313 37.61 24.81 22.04
C ALA A 313 37.97 24.09 20.74
N SER A 314 38.97 24.59 20.02
CA SER A 314 39.59 23.93 18.89
C SER A 314 41.11 23.82 19.08
N ARG A 315 41.71 22.76 18.53
CA ARG A 315 43.16 22.55 18.47
C ARG A 315 43.53 21.87 17.16
N VAL A 316 44.82 21.81 16.87
CA VAL A 316 45.36 20.97 15.79
C VAL A 316 45.87 19.69 16.45
N GLY A 317 45.30 18.55 16.07
CA GLY A 317 45.68 17.23 16.54
C GLY A 317 47.04 16.78 16.00
N ASP A 318 47.52 15.63 16.47
CA ASP A 318 48.87 15.13 16.20
C ASP A 318 49.11 14.80 14.70
N GLU A 319 48.05 14.54 13.94
CA GLU A 319 48.09 14.30 12.49
C GLU A 319 47.92 15.58 11.65
N GLY A 320 47.88 16.76 12.28
CA GLY A 320 47.64 18.04 11.60
C GLY A 320 46.17 18.29 11.24
N THR A 321 45.27 17.43 11.68
CA THR A 321 43.82 17.57 11.51
C THR A 321 43.22 18.44 12.63
N PRO A 322 42.20 19.26 12.34
CA PRO A 322 41.52 20.03 13.37
C PRO A 322 40.68 19.13 14.28
N GLU A 323 40.86 19.32 15.59
CA GLU A 323 40.09 18.65 16.65
C GLU A 323 39.34 19.70 17.47
N PHE A 324 38.17 19.33 17.97
CA PHE A 324 37.29 20.19 18.74
C PHE A 324 36.97 19.56 20.08
N LEU A 325 36.99 20.36 21.15
CA LEU A 325 36.56 19.93 22.47
C LEU A 325 35.04 20.05 22.54
N VAL A 326 34.35 18.92 22.52
CA VAL A 326 32.90 18.84 22.47
C VAL A 326 32.34 18.65 23.87
N LYS A 327 31.41 19.52 24.26
CA LYS A 327 30.55 19.31 25.43
C LYS A 327 29.37 18.45 25.02
N TRP A 328 29.15 17.37 25.74
CA TRP A 328 28.03 16.45 25.49
C TRP A 328 26.90 16.70 26.48
N ALA A 329 25.68 16.37 26.07
CA ALA A 329 24.50 16.40 26.95
C ALA A 329 24.55 15.28 27.99
N ASP A 330 25.15 14.15 27.62
CA ASP A 330 25.07 12.89 28.36
C ASP A 330 26.40 12.48 29.02
N LEU A 331 27.50 13.22 28.79
CA LEU A 331 28.79 12.99 29.42
C LEU A 331 29.16 14.18 30.31
N ASP A 332 29.63 13.89 31.52
CA ASP A 332 30.06 14.91 32.50
C ASP A 332 31.33 15.65 32.05
N GLU A 333 32.18 15.02 31.24
CA GLU A 333 33.46 15.57 30.79
C GLU A 333 33.48 15.79 29.26
N PRO A 334 33.86 17.00 28.80
CA PRO A 334 34.06 17.27 27.37
C PRO A 334 35.23 16.44 26.81
N THR A 335 35.07 15.90 25.59
CA THR A 335 36.12 15.10 24.91
C THR A 335 36.60 15.79 23.64
N TRP A 336 37.86 15.51 23.26
CA TRP A 336 38.43 16.00 22.01
C TRP A 336 38.04 15.07 20.87
N GLU A 337 37.30 15.61 19.90
CA GLU A 337 36.84 14.87 18.73
C GLU A 337 37.43 15.45 17.44
N PRO A 338 37.78 14.62 16.46
CA PRO A 338 38.17 15.09 15.14
C PRO A 338 37.01 15.82 14.46
N GLN A 339 37.29 16.80 13.60
CA GLN A 339 36.27 17.59 12.89
C GLN A 339 35.18 16.74 12.21
N GLU A 340 35.53 15.56 11.71
CA GLU A 340 34.63 14.64 11.03
C GLU A 340 33.50 14.11 11.92
N ASN A 341 33.73 14.07 13.25
CA ASN A 341 32.79 13.54 14.25
C ASN A 341 31.94 14.63 14.91
N VAL A 342 32.13 15.90 14.56
CA VAL A 342 31.46 17.04 15.20
C VAL A 342 30.45 17.66 14.25
N ASP A 343 29.26 17.98 14.77
CA ASP A 343 28.21 18.64 13.97
C ASP A 343 28.75 19.94 13.34
N PRO A 344 28.72 20.07 11.99
CA PRO A 344 29.23 21.26 11.29
C PRO A 344 28.56 22.56 11.74
N ASP A 345 27.29 22.52 12.15
CA ASP A 345 26.55 23.69 12.61
C ASP A 345 27.10 24.20 13.96
N LEU A 346 27.53 23.28 14.84
CA LEU A 346 28.17 23.62 16.12
C LEU A 346 29.57 24.18 15.94
N VAL A 347 30.35 23.61 15.02
CA VAL A 347 31.69 24.12 14.67
C VAL A 347 31.57 25.56 14.14
N LYS A 348 30.62 25.79 13.23
CA LYS A 348 30.38 27.13 12.67
C LYS A 348 29.96 28.14 13.75
N ALA A 349 29.06 27.76 14.66
CA ALA A 349 28.64 28.62 15.76
C ALA A 349 29.80 29.01 16.69
N PHE A 350 30.72 28.08 16.95
CA PHE A 350 31.93 28.34 17.74
C PHE A 350 32.90 29.29 17.02
N GLU A 351 33.12 29.10 15.72
CA GLU A 351 33.99 29.97 14.91
C GLU A 351 33.44 31.40 14.81
N GLU A 352 32.13 31.56 14.63
CA GLU A 352 31.46 32.87 14.60
C GLU A 352 31.62 33.60 15.93
N THR A 353 31.48 32.89 17.06
CA THR A 353 31.66 33.44 18.41
C THR A 353 33.12 33.82 18.66
N SER A 354 34.07 32.99 18.23
CA SER A 354 35.51 33.22 18.40
C SER A 354 36.00 34.41 17.56
N ASN A 355 35.50 34.55 16.33
CA ASN A 355 35.81 35.70 15.47
C ASN A 355 35.24 37.01 16.02
N GLN A 356 34.02 37.00 16.58
CA GLN A 356 33.45 38.18 17.26
C GLN A 356 34.26 38.58 18.50
N ALA A 357 34.75 37.61 19.28
CA ALA A 357 35.62 37.87 20.44
C ALA A 357 36.96 38.49 20.02
N GLN A 358 37.58 38.02 18.93
CA GLN A 358 38.84 38.60 18.42
C GLN A 358 38.66 40.03 17.90
N LEU A 359 37.57 40.33 17.18
CA LEU A 359 37.26 41.68 16.69
C LEU A 359 37.00 42.68 17.82
N SER A 360 36.45 42.24 18.95
CA SER A 360 36.23 43.09 20.13
C SER A 360 37.49 43.37 20.96
N SER A 361 38.57 42.60 20.78
CA SER A 361 39.84 42.75 21.51
C SER A 361 40.77 43.83 20.92
N HIS A 362 40.48 44.32 19.71
CA HIS A 362 41.23 45.39 19.05
C HIS A 362 40.50 46.74 19.20
N GLY A 363 40.45 47.25 20.43
CA GLY A 363 40.02 48.63 20.73
C GLY A 363 41.06 49.68 20.26
N PRO A 364 40.65 50.94 19.98
CA PRO A 364 41.38 51.85 19.12
C PRO A 364 42.71 52.32 19.73
N SER A 365 43.78 52.26 18.93
CA SER A 365 45.08 52.82 19.26
C SER A 365 44.97 54.35 19.35
N VAL A 366 45.17 54.88 20.55
CA VAL A 366 45.19 56.33 20.84
C VAL A 366 46.40 56.93 20.13
N VAL A 367 46.17 57.62 19.01
CA VAL A 367 47.19 58.45 18.35
C VAL A 367 47.38 59.71 19.16
N ALA A 368 48.46 59.76 19.94
CA ALA A 368 48.92 60.94 20.64
C ALA A 368 49.29 62.03 19.63
N SER A 369 48.72 63.22 19.84
CA SER A 369 49.02 64.45 19.12
C SER A 369 50.45 64.91 19.39
N ASN A 370 51.21 65.20 18.33
CA ASN A 370 52.32 66.14 18.41
C ASN A 370 51.98 67.33 17.51
N GLN A 371 51.72 68.46 18.16
CA GLN A 371 51.95 69.78 17.60
C GLN A 371 53.45 69.93 17.37
N ASP A 372 53.86 70.41 16.21
CA ASP A 372 54.98 71.34 16.17
C ASP A 372 54.90 72.28 14.96
N SER A 373 55.44 73.46 15.21
CA SER A 373 55.17 74.75 14.57
C SER A 373 56.08 75.07 13.38
N LEU A 374 55.63 76.08 12.62
CA LEU A 374 56.27 76.87 11.55
C LEU A 374 56.23 76.35 10.11
#